data_AF-S6EXA4-F1
#
_entry.id   AF-S6EXA4-F1
#
_cell.length_a   1.000
_cell.length_b   1.000
_cell.length_c   1.000
_cell.angle_alpha   90.00
_cell.angle_beta   90.00
_cell.angle_gamma   90.00
#
_symmetry.space_group_name_H-M   'P 1'
#
loop_
_entity.id
_entity.type
_entity.pdbx_description
1 polymer ?
#
loop_
_entity_poly.entity_id
_entity_poly.type
_entity_poly.pdbx_seq_one_letter_code
_entity_poly.pdbx_strand_id
1 'polypeptide(L)'
;MVNKLLIILASLKELADCKPIYEELPGWSEDITSCRTLEELPEAARNYVRRVGELVGVRISTFSVGPGREQTNVLESVWGV
;
A
#
# COMPACT_ATOMS: atom_id res chain seq x y z
N MET A 1 -23.78 -5.98 15.74
CA MET A 1 -22.31 -5.79 15.92
C MET A 1 -21.62 -6.63 14.86
N VAL A 2 -20.86 -6.00 13.96
CA VAL A 2 -20.03 -6.73 12.99
C VAL A 2 -18.70 -7.03 13.68
N ASN A 3 -18.37 -8.30 13.87
CA ASN A 3 -17.05 -8.69 14.35
C ASN A 3 -16.04 -8.35 13.26
N LYS A 4 -15.25 -7.29 13.47
CA LYS A 4 -14.14 -6.93 12.59
C LYS A 4 -13.01 -7.93 12.81
N LEU A 5 -12.83 -8.86 11.87
CA LEU A 5 -11.64 -9.70 11.84
C LEU A 5 -10.48 -8.89 11.25
N LEU A 6 -9.35 -8.85 11.96
CA LEU A 6 -8.13 -8.16 11.55
C LEU A 6 -7.12 -9.09 10.84
N ILE A 7 -7.40 -10.40 10.82
CA ILE A 7 -6.50 -11.43 10.28
C ILE A 7 -7.24 -12.35 9.32
N ILE A 8 -6.48 -12.96 8.40
CA ILE A 8 -7.01 -13.93 7.43
C ILE A 8 -7.22 -15.27 8.13
N LEU A 9 -8.41 -15.86 7.93
CA LEU A 9 -8.76 -17.18 8.47
C LEU A 9 -8.04 -18.30 7.69
N ALA A 10 -7.59 -19.32 8.42
CA ALA A 10 -6.89 -20.47 7.82
C ALA A 10 -7.80 -21.40 7.02
N SER A 11 -9.12 -21.39 7.29
CA SER A 11 -10.11 -22.18 6.56
C SER A 11 -10.65 -21.41 5.35
N LEU A 12 -10.51 -21.99 4.16
CA LEU A 12 -11.08 -21.43 2.94
C LEU A 12 -12.61 -21.29 3.01
N LYS A 13 -13.28 -22.20 3.74
CA LYS A 13 -14.74 -22.16 3.90
C LYS A 13 -15.16 -20.93 4.71
N GLU A 14 -14.47 -20.67 5.82
CA GLU A 14 -14.78 -19.52 6.67
C GLU A 14 -14.39 -18.20 5.99
N LEU A 15 -13.28 -18.19 5.25
CA LEU A 15 -12.85 -17.03 4.47
C LEU A 15 -13.86 -16.65 3.38
N ALA A 16 -14.49 -17.64 2.72
CA ALA A 16 -15.50 -17.41 1.68
C ALA A 16 -16.76 -16.69 2.20
N ASP A 17 -17.10 -16.87 3.47
CA ASP A 17 -18.26 -16.23 4.11
C ASP A 17 -17.95 -14.82 4.62
N CYS A 18 -16.66 -14.42 4.65
CA CYS A 18 -16.25 -13.10 5.11
C CYS A 18 -16.67 -12.00 4.13
N LYS A 19 -17.14 -10.87 4.68
CA LYS A 19 -17.41 -9.65 3.91
C LYS A 19 -16.29 -8.65 4.13
N PRO A 20 -15.69 -8.09 3.07
CA PRO A 20 -14.67 -7.05 3.24
C PRO A 20 -15.29 -5.80 3.86
N ILE A 21 -14.57 -5.20 4.80
CA ILE A 21 -14.90 -3.89 5.36
C ILE A 21 -13.89 -2.91 4.78
N TYR A 22 -14.32 -2.16 3.77
CA TYR A 22 -13.46 -1.23 3.06
C TYR A 22 -13.31 0.10 3.81
N GLU A 23 -12.17 0.73 3.58
CA GLU A 23 -11.91 2.12 3.88
C GLU A 23 -11.73 2.85 2.55
N GLU A 24 -12.38 4.01 2.40
CA GLU A 24 -12.28 4.83 1.20
C GLU A 24 -11.28 5.96 1.41
N LEU A 25 -10.40 6.16 0.42
CA LEU A 25 -9.45 7.27 0.39
C LEU A 25 -9.59 8.02 -0.94
N PRO A 26 -9.24 9.32 -0.99
CA PRO A 26 -9.17 10.06 -2.24
C PRO A 26 -8.26 9.36 -3.25
N GLY A 27 -8.71 9.27 -4.50
CA GLY A 27 -7.89 8.79 -5.62
C GLY A 27 -7.01 9.91 -6.20
N TRP A 28 -6.27 9.56 -7.24
CA TRP A 28 -5.47 10.48 -8.07
C TRP A 28 -5.64 10.13 -9.55
N SER A 29 -5.45 11.11 -10.42
CA SER A 29 -5.56 10.95 -11.89
C SER A 29 -4.28 11.35 -12.63
N GLU A 30 -3.33 11.93 -11.90
CA GLU A 30 -2.04 12.37 -12.40
C GLU A 30 -1.18 11.17 -12.81
N ASP A 31 -0.42 11.33 -13.89
CA ASP A 31 0.57 10.35 -14.30
C ASP A 31 1.77 10.38 -13.33
N ILE A 32 2.05 9.23 -12.72
CA ILE A 32 3.14 9.03 -11.76
C ILE A 32 4.33 8.26 -12.34
N THR A 33 4.28 7.90 -13.62
CA THR A 33 5.28 7.05 -14.30
C THR A 33 6.70 7.64 -14.22
N SER A 34 6.81 8.98 -14.15
CA SER A 34 8.07 9.70 -14.05
C SER A 34 8.55 9.97 -12.61
N CYS A 35 7.72 9.71 -11.59
CA CYS A 35 8.09 9.98 -10.19
C CYS A 35 9.23 9.08 -9.71
N ARG A 36 10.19 9.66 -9.00
CA ARG A 36 11.37 8.99 -8.43
C ARG A 36 11.50 9.17 -6.91
N THR A 37 10.78 10.13 -6.34
CA THR A 37 10.71 10.38 -4.90
C THR A 37 9.28 10.29 -4.39
N LEU A 38 9.10 10.12 -3.07
CA LEU A 38 7.76 10.11 -2.47
C LEU A 38 7.06 11.46 -2.66
N GLU A 39 7.82 12.55 -2.53
CA GLU A 39 7.35 13.92 -2.59
C GLU A 39 6.82 14.30 -3.98
N GLU A 40 7.33 13.66 -5.04
CA GLU A 40 6.85 13.82 -6.41
C GLU A 40 5.48 13.17 -6.66
N LEU A 41 5.07 12.20 -5.84
CA LEU A 41 3.75 11.59 -5.97
C LEU A 41 2.64 12.57 -5.58
N PRO A 42 1.44 12.48 -6.17
CA PRO A 42 0.26 13.19 -5.70
C PRO A 42 0.01 12.93 -4.22
N GLU A 43 -0.54 13.92 -3.52
CA GLU A 43 -0.79 13.82 -2.08
C GLU A 43 -1.69 12.62 -1.73
N ALA A 44 -2.73 12.38 -2.53
CA ALA A 44 -3.60 11.23 -2.38
C ALA A 44 -2.84 9.88 -2.48
N ALA A 45 -1.88 9.76 -3.40
CA ALA A 45 -1.05 8.57 -3.55
C ALA A 45 -0.12 8.37 -2.35
N ARG A 46 0.51 9.45 -1.86
CA ARG A 46 1.32 9.41 -0.63
C ARG A 46 0.50 8.98 0.57
N ASN A 47 -0.72 9.51 0.69
CA ASN A 47 -1.64 9.17 1.77
C ASN A 47 -2.07 7.70 1.71
N TYR A 48 -2.33 7.17 0.52
CA TYR A 48 -2.62 5.75 0.31
C TYR A 48 -1.46 4.85 0.76
N VAL A 49 -0.23 5.14 0.32
CA VAL A 49 0.96 4.37 0.73
C VAL A 49 1.17 4.42 2.25
N ARG A 50 1.03 5.59 2.86
CA ARG A 50 1.10 5.75 4.32
C ARG A 50 0.05 4.91 5.03
N ARG A 51 -1.20 4.93 4.54
CA ARG A 51 -2.30 4.19 5.15
C ARG A 51 -2.07 2.68 5.11
N VAL A 52 -1.54 2.16 4.00
CA VAL A 52 -1.14 0.75 3.89
C VAL A 52 -0.07 0.41 4.95
N GLY A 53 0.94 1.25 5.12
CA GLY A 53 1.97 1.06 6.15
C GLY A 53 1.40 1.02 7.57
N GLU A 54 0.47 1.93 7.89
CA GLU A 54 -0.23 1.97 9.19
C GLU A 54 -1.07 0.71 9.45
N LEU A 55 -1.80 0.22 8.44
CA LEU A 55 -2.65 -0.96 8.54
C LEU A 55 -1.84 -2.24 8.76
N VAL A 56 -0.68 -2.35 8.09
CA VAL A 56 0.22 -3.50 8.24
C VAL A 56 1.10 -3.37 9.51
N GLY A 57 1.28 -2.15 10.01
CA GLY A 57 2.13 -1.87 11.18
C GLY A 57 3.62 -1.90 10.88
N VAL A 58 4.01 -1.66 9.62
CA VAL A 58 5.42 -1.66 9.16
C VAL A 58 5.73 -0.41 8.36
N ARG A 59 7.01 -0.04 8.32
CA ARG A 59 7.48 1.03 7.43
C ARG A 59 7.47 0.55 5.99
N ILE A 60 7.17 1.46 5.07
CA ILE A 60 7.29 1.21 3.63
C ILE A 60 8.73 1.52 3.23
N SER A 61 9.45 0.53 2.72
CA SER A 61 10.86 0.71 2.34
C SER A 61 11.05 0.97 0.85
N THR A 62 10.10 0.56 0.01
CA THR A 62 10.17 0.72 -1.45
C THR A 62 8.77 0.94 -2.05
N PHE A 63 8.72 1.60 -3.20
CA PHE A 63 7.53 1.68 -4.04
C PHE A 63 7.92 1.63 -5.52
N SER A 64 7.02 1.13 -6.38
CA SER A 64 7.24 1.10 -7.83
C SER A 64 6.12 1.84 -8.56
N VAL A 65 6.49 2.62 -9.57
CA VAL A 65 5.55 3.38 -10.42
C VAL A 65 5.51 2.85 -11.86
N GLY A 66 6.15 1.71 -12.14
CA GLY A 66 6.14 1.12 -13.48
C GLY A 66 7.06 -0.11 -13.64
N PRO A 67 7.10 -0.69 -14.85
CA PRO A 67 7.86 -1.92 -15.12
C PRO A 67 9.37 -1.71 -15.24
N GLY A 68 9.83 -0.47 -15.47
CA GLY A 68 11.25 -0.15 -15.60
C GLY A 68 12.02 -0.37 -14.28
N ARG A 69 13.30 -0.76 -14.38
CA ARG A 69 14.14 -0.95 -13.19
C ARG A 69 14.31 0.35 -12.41
N GLU A 70 14.48 1.44 -13.14
CA GLU A 70 14.58 2.81 -12.65
C GLU A 70 13.27 3.38 -12.09
N GLN A 71 12.16 2.68 -12.28
CA GLN A 71 10.84 3.04 -11.73
C GLN A 71 10.56 2.37 -10.38
N THR A 72 11.56 1.68 -9.81
CA THR A 72 11.54 1.16 -8.44
C THR A 72 12.33 2.10 -7.54
N ASN A 73 11.63 2.72 -6.58
CA ASN A 73 12.16 3.77 -5.72
C ASN A 73 12.38 3.22 -4.31
N VAL A 74 13.57 3.44 -3.75
CA VAL A 74 13.99 2.96 -2.43
C VAL A 74 13.99 4.13 -1.45
N LEU A 75 13.28 4.00 -0.33
CA LEU A 75 13.12 5.02 0.71
C LEU A 75 14.13 4.85 1.84
N GLU A 76 14.37 3.60 2.21
CA GLU A 76 15.38 3.19 3.17
C GLU A 76 16.12 1.99 2.59
N SER A 77 17.42 1.86 2.89
CA SER A 77 18.19 0.71 2.41
C SER A 77 17.60 -0.58 2.96
N VAL A 78 17.09 -1.43 2.07
CA VAL A 78 16.66 -2.80 2.41
C VAL A 78 17.82 -3.80 2.39
N TRP A 79 18.99 -3.35 1.90
CA TRP A 79 20.21 -4.14 1.88
C TRP A 79 21.07 -3.70 3.05
N GLY A 80 21.40 -4.66 3.92
CA GLY A 80 22.29 -4.41 5.05
C GLY A 80 23.71 -4.15 4.58
N VAL A 81 24.08 -2.87 4.55
CA VAL A 81 25.46 -2.36 4.64
C VAL A 81 25.48 -1.23 5.64
#